data_AF-Q57ZM4-F1
#
_entry.id   AF-Q57ZM4-F1
#
_cell.length_a   1.000
_cell.length_b   1.000
_cell.length_c   1.000
_cell.angle_alpha   90.00
_cell.angle_beta   90.00
_cell.angle_gamma   90.00
#
_symmetry.space_group_name_H-M   'P 1'
#
loop_
_entity.id
_entity.type
_entity.pdbx_description
1 polymer ?
#
loop_
_entity_poly.entity_id
_entity_poly.type
_entity_poly.pdbx_seq_one_letter_code
_entity_poly.pdbx_strand_id
1 'polypeptide(L)'
;MVYTRWKCDRLPVFQLKLFTQEYPMHAAVGIFTIIFLWKHMSHCSEETERKYGWWAGYPYWRDPIARRNETKYKQMIINNDVDITHPKWTGCSVEQLEELSRVV
;
A
#
# COMPACT_ATOMS: atom_id res chain seq x y z
N MET A 1 40.14 -27.38 -7.09
CA MET A 1 38.68 -27.23 -6.83
C MET A 1 37.93 -28.12 -7.80
N VAL A 2 37.12 -29.08 -7.32
CA VAL A 2 36.29 -29.91 -8.23
C VAL A 2 35.14 -29.06 -8.77
N TYR A 3 35.07 -28.97 -10.10
CA TYR A 3 33.97 -28.32 -10.82
C TYR A 3 32.70 -29.14 -10.61
N THR A 4 31.70 -28.52 -9.98
CA THR A 4 30.38 -29.11 -9.79
C THR A 4 29.38 -28.11 -10.30
N ARG A 5 28.38 -28.57 -11.07
CA ARG A 5 27.34 -27.72 -11.66
C ARG A 5 26.67 -26.84 -10.60
N TRP A 6 26.48 -27.40 -9.41
CA TRP A 6 26.02 -26.70 -8.20
C TRP A 6 26.84 -25.46 -7.81
N LYS A 7 28.17 -25.48 -7.96
CA LYS A 7 29.03 -24.31 -7.67
C LYS A 7 28.92 -23.24 -8.75
N CYS A 8 28.63 -23.62 -10.00
CA CYS A 8 28.53 -22.69 -11.13
C CYS A 8 27.13 -22.08 -11.26
N ASP A 9 26.07 -22.84 -11.01
CA ASP A 9 24.68 -22.37 -11.11
C ASP A 9 24.29 -21.42 -9.96
N ARG A 10 25.10 -21.34 -8.90
CA ARG A 10 24.88 -20.50 -7.72
C ARG A 10 25.60 -19.16 -7.77
N LEU A 11 26.08 -18.73 -8.94
CA LEU A 11 26.62 -17.38 -9.15
C LEU A 11 25.81 -16.27 -8.46
N PRO A 12 24.47 -16.19 -8.57
CA PRO A 12 23.70 -15.14 -7.88
C PRO A 12 23.75 -15.24 -6.35
N VAL A 13 23.82 -16.45 -5.80
CA VAL A 13 23.93 -16.67 -4.34
C VAL A 13 25.33 -16.30 -3.86
N PHE A 14 26.37 -16.67 -4.62
CA PHE A 14 27.75 -16.32 -4.29
C PHE A 14 28.01 -14.82 -4.45
N GLN A 15 27.34 -14.14 -5.37
CA GLN A 15 27.47 -12.70 -5.56
C GLN A 15 27.03 -11.92 -4.32
N LEU A 16 25.88 -12.28 -3.72
CA LEU A 16 25.44 -11.67 -2.46
C LEU A 16 26.41 -11.97 -1.32
N LYS A 17 26.89 -13.22 -1.24
CA LYS A 17 27.90 -13.59 -0.23
C LYS A 17 29.20 -12.80 -0.41
N LEU A 18 29.71 -12.70 -1.62
CA LEU A 18 30.96 -12.00 -1.92
C LEU A 18 30.80 -10.50 -1.65
N PHE A 19 29.69 -9.90 -2.10
CA PHE A 19 29.38 -8.50 -1.85
C PHE A 19 29.31 -8.16 -0.36
N THR A 20 28.65 -8.99 0.45
CA THR A 20 28.55 -8.78 1.90
C THR A 20 29.88 -8.96 2.63
N GLN A 21 30.81 -9.76 2.07
CA GLN A 21 32.16 -9.95 2.60
C GLN A 21 33.11 -8.82 2.20
N GLU A 22 33.09 -8.38 0.94
CA GLU A 22 33.97 -7.34 0.43
C GLU A 22 33.51 -5.93 0.85
N TYR A 23 32.20 -5.72 0.97
CA TYR A 23 31.61 -4.42 1.26
C TYR A 23 30.63 -4.48 2.45
N PRO A 24 31.09 -4.86 3.66
CA PRO A 24 30.22 -5.01 4.82
C PRO A 24 29.49 -3.71 5.18
N MET A 25 30.14 -2.55 5.00
CA MET A 25 29.53 -1.24 5.23
C MET A 25 28.39 -0.94 4.25
N HIS A 26 28.57 -1.22 2.95
CA HIS A 26 27.52 -0.99 1.94
C HIS A 26 26.34 -1.95 2.12
N ALA A 27 26.62 -3.21 2.47
CA ALA A 27 25.60 -4.18 2.82
C ALA A 27 24.77 -3.72 4.03
N ALA A 28 25.43 -3.22 5.09
CA ALA A 28 24.74 -2.68 6.26
C ALA A 28 23.85 -1.47 5.88
N VAL A 29 24.38 -0.50 5.12
CA VAL A 29 23.60 0.65 4.63
C VAL A 29 22.38 0.19 3.82
N GLY A 30 22.55 -0.79 2.91
CA GLY A 30 21.46 -1.34 2.12
C GLY A 30 20.37 -2.03 2.96
N ILE A 31 20.76 -2.77 4.01
CA ILE A 31 19.80 -3.38 4.92
C ILE A 31 19.03 -2.30 5.69
N PHE A 32 19.74 -1.28 6.21
CA PHE A 32 19.08 -0.19 6.92
C PHE A 32 18.12 0.59 6.01
N THR A 33 18.48 0.88 4.76
CA THR A 33 17.56 1.56 3.82
C THR A 33 16.32 0.73 3.54
N ILE A 34 16.44 -0.60 3.38
CA ILE A 34 15.28 -1.50 3.23
C ILE A 34 14.39 -1.45 4.47
N ILE A 35 14.97 -1.47 5.68
CA ILE A 35 14.20 -1.37 6.93
C ILE A 35 13.46 -0.03 7.02
N PHE A 36 14.12 1.07 6.68
CA PHE A 36 13.48 2.40 6.67
C PHE A 36 12.37 2.49 5.62
N LEU A 37 12.58 1.96 4.42
CA LEU A 37 11.55 1.89 3.37
C LEU A 37 10.37 1.03 3.82
N TRP A 38 10.62 -0.11 4.45
CA TRP A 38 9.57 -0.97 5.01
C TRP A 38 8.77 -0.23 6.08
N LYS A 39 9.45 0.44 7.01
CA LYS A 39 8.82 1.25 8.04
C LYS A 39 8.00 2.39 7.42
N HIS A 40 8.52 3.05 6.39
CA HIS A 40 7.81 4.10 5.67
C HIS A 40 6.57 3.58 4.95
N MET A 41 6.66 2.44 4.24
CA MET A 41 5.50 1.78 3.61
C MET A 41 4.43 1.40 4.63
N SER A 42 4.82 0.94 5.83
CA SER A 42 3.86 0.66 6.91
C SER A 42 3.20 1.90 7.49
N HIS A 43 3.84 3.07 7.37
CA HIS A 43 3.29 4.34 7.82
C HIS A 43 2.38 4.98 6.76
N CYS A 44 2.71 4.83 5.48
CA CYS A 44 1.92 5.33 4.36
C CYS A 44 0.64 4.52 4.16
N SER A 45 -0.43 4.93 4.85
CA SER A 45 -1.80 4.54 4.55
C SER A 45 -2.57 5.66 3.84
N GLU A 46 -3.68 5.33 3.17
CA GLU A 46 -4.56 6.32 2.53
C GLU A 46 -5.05 7.40 3.54
N GLU A 47 -5.19 7.03 4.82
CA GLU A 47 -5.52 7.96 5.91
C GLU A 47 -4.36 8.93 6.21
N THR A 48 -3.12 8.42 6.24
CA THR A 48 -1.95 9.27 6.50
C THR A 48 -1.64 10.23 5.37
N GLU A 49 -1.88 9.84 4.11
CA GLU A 49 -1.66 10.73 2.95
C GLU A 49 -2.46 12.04 3.09
N ARG A 50 -3.73 11.94 3.49
CA ARG A 50 -4.58 13.12 3.70
C ARG A 50 -4.22 13.86 5.00
N LYS A 51 -3.93 13.14 6.08
CA LYS A 51 -3.64 13.73 7.40
C LYS A 51 -2.38 14.57 7.38
N TYR A 52 -1.35 14.16 6.64
CA TYR A 52 -0.08 14.89 6.58
C TYR A 52 0.02 15.80 5.35
N GLY A 53 -0.83 15.71 4.34
CA GLY A 53 -0.75 16.55 3.14
C GLY A 53 -0.59 18.06 3.40
N TRP A 54 -1.11 18.60 4.52
CA TRP A 54 -0.97 20.01 4.87
C TRP A 54 0.48 20.52 4.88
N TRP A 55 1.48 19.69 5.22
CA TRP A 55 2.88 20.13 5.27
C TRP A 55 3.43 20.49 3.88
N ALA A 56 2.81 19.96 2.82
CA ALA A 56 3.19 20.19 1.43
C ALA A 56 2.28 21.22 0.72
N GLY A 57 1.48 21.99 1.45
CA GLY A 57 0.56 22.98 0.86
C GLY A 57 -0.63 22.36 0.13
N TYR A 58 -1.17 21.26 0.68
CA TYR A 58 -2.25 20.50 0.05
C TYR A 58 -3.55 21.32 -0.12
N PRO A 59 -4.13 21.38 -1.34
CA PRO A 59 -5.30 22.22 -1.62
C PRO A 59 -6.61 21.54 -1.20
N TYR A 60 -7.00 21.74 0.07
CA TYR A 60 -8.21 21.16 0.65
C TYR A 60 -9.51 21.51 -0.08
N TRP A 61 -9.58 22.65 -0.78
CA TRP A 61 -10.76 23.05 -1.55
C TRP A 61 -10.99 22.22 -2.81
N ARG A 62 -9.93 21.62 -3.38
CA ARG A 62 -10.02 20.77 -4.58
C ARG A 62 -9.97 19.29 -4.20
N ASP A 63 -9.27 18.95 -3.11
CA ASP A 63 -9.11 17.61 -2.57
C ASP A 63 -8.80 16.54 -3.65
N PRO A 64 -7.67 16.66 -4.38
CA PRO A 64 -7.33 15.74 -5.47
C PRO A 64 -7.21 14.27 -5.02
N ILE A 65 -6.71 14.02 -3.81
CA ILE A 65 -6.60 12.65 -3.25
C ILE A 65 -7.99 12.06 -3.03
N ALA A 66 -8.94 12.85 -2.51
CA ALA A 66 -10.30 12.37 -2.28
C ALA A 66 -11.00 11.99 -3.60
N ARG A 67 -10.86 12.82 -4.65
CA ARG A 67 -11.42 12.53 -5.98
C ARG A 67 -10.80 11.29 -6.64
N ARG A 68 -9.48 11.12 -6.49
CA ARG A 68 -8.77 9.92 -6.95
C ARG A 68 -9.30 8.68 -6.24
N ASN A 69 -9.40 8.74 -4.91
CA ASN A 69 -9.86 7.62 -4.09
C ASN A 69 -11.34 7.30 -4.39
N GLU A 70 -12.19 8.31 -4.56
CA GLU A 70 -13.59 8.15 -4.99
C GLU A 70 -13.69 7.37 -6.31
N THR A 71 -12.87 7.71 -7.30
CA THR A 71 -12.85 7.00 -8.59
C THR A 71 -12.42 5.54 -8.44
N LYS A 72 -11.37 5.28 -7.64
CA LYS A 72 -10.88 3.94 -7.32
C LYS A 72 -11.93 3.11 -6.56
N TYR A 73 -12.59 3.70 -5.57
CA TYR A 73 -13.62 3.02 -4.79
C TYR A 73 -14.87 2.75 -5.63
N LYS A 74 -15.30 3.68 -6.50
CA LYS A 74 -16.40 3.44 -7.46
C LYS A 74 -16.11 2.23 -8.35
N GLN A 75 -14.89 2.14 -8.89
CA GLN A 75 -14.48 0.98 -9.68
C GLN A 75 -14.47 -0.31 -8.87
N MET A 76 -13.98 -0.26 -7.62
CA MET A 76 -13.95 -1.43 -6.73
C MET A 76 -15.35 -1.91 -6.36
N ILE A 77 -16.29 -0.99 -6.14
CA ILE A 77 -17.70 -1.30 -5.86
C ILE A 77 -18.33 -2.00 -7.08
N ILE A 78 -18.12 -1.44 -8.28
CA ILE A 78 -18.63 -2.01 -9.53
C ILE A 78 -18.04 -3.40 -9.80
N ASN A 79 -16.73 -3.57 -9.58
CA ASN A 79 -16.06 -4.84 -9.88
C ASN A 79 -16.40 -5.97 -8.90
N ASN A 80 -16.87 -5.65 -7.69
CA ASN A 80 -17.16 -6.61 -6.64
C ASN A 80 -18.67 -6.67 -6.29
N ASP A 81 -19.53 -6.04 -7.09
CA ASP A 81 -20.98 -5.95 -6.88
C ASP A 81 -21.36 -5.61 -5.42
N VAL A 82 -20.64 -4.64 -4.84
CA VAL A 82 -20.84 -4.25 -3.44
C VAL A 82 -22.13 -3.45 -3.33
N ASP A 83 -23.09 -3.95 -2.55
CA ASP A 83 -24.27 -3.19 -2.19
C ASP A 83 -23.87 -2.03 -1.25
N ILE A 84 -23.91 -0.81 -1.78
CA ILE A 84 -23.59 0.42 -1.07
C ILE A 84 -24.64 0.71 0.01
N THR A 85 -25.87 0.24 -0.18
CA THR A 85 -26.99 0.46 0.75
C THR A 85 -26.97 -0.49 1.94
N HIS A 86 -26.08 -1.48 1.94
CA HIS A 86 -26.01 -2.44 3.03
C HIS A 86 -25.75 -1.74 4.38
N PRO A 87 -26.48 -2.10 5.46
CA PRO A 87 -26.38 -1.45 6.78
C PRO A 87 -24.97 -1.47 7.38
N LYS A 88 -24.15 -2.44 6.97
CA LYS A 88 -22.72 -2.53 7.30
C LYS A 88 -21.92 -1.28 6.90
N TRP A 89 -22.30 -0.62 5.80
CA TRP A 89 -21.59 0.55 5.27
C TRP A 89 -22.26 1.86 5.66
N THR A 90 -23.58 1.89 5.73
CA THR A 90 -24.36 3.10 6.03
C THR A 90 -24.48 3.38 7.53
N GLY A 91 -24.36 2.34 8.38
CA GLY A 91 -24.58 2.45 9.83
C GLY A 91 -26.06 2.61 10.23
N CYS A 92 -26.98 2.62 9.26
CA CYS A 92 -28.42 2.67 9.48
C CYS A 92 -28.97 1.25 9.73
N SER A 93 -30.08 1.15 10.47
CA SER A 93 -30.81 -0.12 10.56
C SER A 93 -31.43 -0.47 9.20
N VAL A 94 -31.64 -1.77 8.93
CA VAL A 94 -32.30 -2.24 7.70
C VAL A 94 -33.66 -1.55 7.51
N GLU A 95 -34.40 -1.38 8.61
CA GLU A 95 -35.72 -0.72 8.63
C GLU A 95 -35.66 0.74 8.17
N GLN A 96 -34.64 1.50 8.60
CA GLN A 96 -34.45 2.89 8.17
C GLN A 96 -34.09 3.00 6.69
N LEU A 97 -33.31 2.05 6.17
CA LEU A 97 -32.97 1.99 4.75
C LEU A 97 -34.19 1.65 3.89
N GLU A 98 -35.03 0.72 4.36
CA GLU A 98 -36.30 0.41 3.71
C GLU A 98 -37.25 1.61 3.70
N GLU A 99 -37.37 2.34 4.81
CA GLU A 99 -38.17 3.57 4.86
C GLU A 99 -37.65 4.63 3.88
N LEU A 100 -36.34 4.87 3.85
CA LEU A 100 -35.72 5.81 2.91
C LEU A 100 -35.91 5.38 1.45
N SER A 101 -35.83 4.08 1.15
CA SER A 101 -36.09 3.54 -0.19
C SER A 101 -37.54 3.68 -0.66
N ARG A 102 -38.48 3.91 0.26
CA ARG A 102 -39.89 4.20 -0.08
C ARG A 102 -40.13 5.68 -0.34
N VAL A 103 -39.28 6.56 0.16
CA VAL A 103 -39.39 8.02 0.02
C VAL A 103 -38.73 8.53 -1.26
N VAL A 104 -37.68 7.84 -1.74
CA VAL A 104 -36.92 8.14 -2.96
C VAL A 104 -37.43 7.31 -4.13
#